data_AF-A0A7C5T3W6-F1
#
_entry.id   AF-A0A7C5T3W6-F1
#
_cell.length_a   1.000
_cell.length_b   1.000
_cell.length_c   1.000
_cell.angle_alpha   90.00
_cell.angle_beta   90.00
_cell.angle_gamma   90.00
#
_symmetry.space_group_name_H-M   'P 1'
#
loop_
_entity.id
_entity.type
_entity.pdbx_description
1 polymer ?
#
loop_
_entity_poly.entity_id
_entity_poly.type
_entity_poly.pdbx_seq_one_letter_code
_entity_poly.pdbx_strand_id
1 'polypeptide(L)'
;MRTEIMTVLLVAALAAAQQLYVPILVDAAHGEATKGLDFWVNSTVNPYAISDFAQLHILAPPGEVRDPILLKLNATRTAVLVRGDFSTVDLSKYKVIILGQPPKPLTEAELAALKNWFETGGRVLWCAADSDYPAQGSEESQVVCNDIAEYLGAHIRLDYVSVEDSQHNAGAGYRVVGVVAPPPQLAFLGFMAQRVLFHGPGAVAVVLPDGKWVPATSPEVQRHYNNIYVIVRTTENGIIVEHRTSADNKGRDGKAHTAGDRGVFALMAVEFTPRGSVLILSGETPYGGYEPGVAPVYYRVPLEGPRFFRNLMLWATGNYRELSTMMAQTGALLQLSTELENVKTEIAATQREVANVRNGVSQVSSKVDTVTAQVNAIGDQLNSLNRQINSLSGQVSALSQKVDQLTQQLNAAVAEANNARTTAFAGTALALVIAIVAAALALRRGKTTEEAKTR
;
A
#
# COMPACT_ATOMS: atom_id res chain seq x y z
N MET A 1 30.33 8.00 -18.23
CA MET A 1 30.26 8.86 -17.03
C MET A 1 28.95 8.80 -16.25
N ARG A 2 27.76 9.21 -16.77
CA ARG A 2 26.50 9.12 -15.97
C ARG A 2 26.15 7.69 -15.53
N THR A 3 26.42 6.69 -16.39
CA THR A 3 26.06 5.29 -16.16
C THR A 3 27.01 4.56 -15.21
N GLU A 4 28.32 4.81 -15.31
CA GLU A 4 29.34 4.05 -14.57
C GLU A 4 29.30 4.30 -13.06
N ILE A 5 29.05 5.55 -12.64
CA ILE A 5 28.90 5.88 -11.21
C ILE A 5 27.67 5.19 -10.61
N MET A 6 26.55 5.14 -11.34
CA MET A 6 25.34 4.41 -10.91
C MET A 6 25.60 2.91 -10.75
N THR A 7 26.29 2.27 -11.71
CA THR A 7 26.57 0.83 -11.63
C THR A 7 27.54 0.51 -10.50
N VAL A 8 28.57 1.33 -10.27
CA VAL A 8 29.52 1.12 -9.15
C VAL A 8 28.82 1.26 -7.79
N LEU A 9 27.98 2.28 -7.60
CA LEU A 9 27.21 2.45 -6.36
C LEU A 9 26.25 1.27 -6.10
N LEU A 10 25.56 0.75 -7.13
CA LEU A 10 24.59 -0.33 -6.96
C LEU A 10 25.20 -1.75 -6.91
N VAL A 11 26.43 -1.94 -7.42
CA VAL A 11 27.11 -3.26 -7.45
C VAL A 11 28.07 -3.44 -6.28
N ALA A 12 28.78 -2.39 -5.83
CA ALA A 12 29.35 -2.37 -4.48
C ALA A 12 28.24 -2.61 -3.42
N ALA A 13 27.03 -2.15 -3.75
CA ALA A 13 25.71 -2.50 -3.25
C ALA A 13 25.50 -3.95 -2.72
N LEU A 14 26.05 -4.95 -3.42
CA LEU A 14 25.73 -6.37 -3.21
C LEU A 14 26.93 -7.23 -2.80
N ALA A 15 28.15 -6.71 -2.92
CA ALA A 15 29.38 -7.48 -2.72
C ALA A 15 30.03 -7.31 -1.34
N ALA A 16 29.59 -6.34 -0.53
CA ALA A 16 30.13 -6.15 0.83
C ALA A 16 29.76 -7.34 1.73
N ALA A 17 30.78 -8.05 2.23
CA ALA A 17 30.62 -8.97 3.34
C ALA A 17 30.23 -8.17 4.59
N GLN A 18 29.23 -8.66 5.33
CA GLN A 18 28.74 -8.00 6.54
C GLN A 18 29.83 -7.96 7.60
N GLN A 19 30.41 -6.79 7.83
CA GLN A 19 31.30 -6.56 8.97
C GLN A 19 30.41 -6.26 10.17
N LEU A 20 30.19 -7.28 11.01
CA LEU A 20 29.65 -7.06 12.35
C LEU A 20 30.67 -6.32 13.19
N TYR A 21 30.19 -5.38 14.02
CA TYR A 21 31.01 -4.57 14.92
C TYR A 21 32.03 -3.67 14.21
N VAL A 22 31.63 -3.01 13.11
CA VAL A 22 32.44 -1.93 12.52
C VAL A 22 32.72 -0.88 13.59
N PRO A 23 33.99 -0.53 13.85
CA PRO A 23 34.30 0.45 14.88
C PRO A 23 34.02 1.87 14.35
N ILE A 24 33.26 2.61 15.14
CA ILE A 24 32.92 4.03 14.94
C ILE A 24 33.67 4.82 16.00
N LEU A 25 34.49 5.79 15.58
CA LEU A 25 35.18 6.69 16.51
C LEU A 25 34.33 7.95 16.72
N VAL A 26 34.11 8.33 17.97
CA VAL A 26 33.60 9.66 18.34
C VAL A 26 34.68 10.44 19.07
N ASP A 27 34.66 11.76 18.96
CA ASP A 27 35.60 12.64 19.64
C ASP A 27 35.13 13.05 21.04
N ALA A 28 36.06 13.06 21.98
CA ALA A 28 35.97 13.69 23.30
C ALA A 28 37.36 14.20 23.76
N ALA A 29 38.35 14.27 22.85
CA ALA A 29 39.68 14.78 23.13
C ALA A 29 39.75 16.32 22.99
N HIS A 30 38.97 16.90 22.08
CA HIS A 30 38.95 18.35 21.86
C HIS A 30 38.04 19.08 22.85
N GLY A 31 37.12 18.38 23.52
CA GLY A 31 36.34 18.87 24.66
C GLY A 31 34.84 18.76 24.50
N GLU A 32 34.40 17.94 23.54
CA GLU A 32 33.02 17.55 23.27
C GLU A 32 32.34 17.04 24.55
N ALA A 33 31.07 17.38 24.71
CA ALA A 33 30.26 16.80 25.77
C ALA A 33 29.91 15.33 25.45
N THR A 34 29.84 14.48 26.47
CA THR A 34 29.69 13.01 26.33
C THR A 34 28.23 12.54 26.43
N LYS A 35 27.29 13.46 26.65
CA LYS A 35 25.86 13.20 26.89
C LYS A 35 25.26 12.33 25.77
N GLY A 36 24.59 11.25 26.14
CA GLY A 36 23.88 10.38 25.19
C GLY A 36 24.74 9.32 24.50
N LEU A 37 26.08 9.32 24.65
CA LEU A 37 26.91 8.23 24.13
C LEU A 37 26.56 6.85 24.73
N ASP A 38 26.08 6.81 25.98
CA ASP A 38 25.57 5.57 26.58
C ASP A 38 24.20 5.16 26.05
N PHE A 39 23.37 6.12 25.63
CA PHE A 39 22.10 5.84 24.95
C PHE A 39 22.29 5.26 23.54
N TRP A 40 23.41 5.52 22.86
CA TRP A 40 23.73 4.92 21.56
C TRP A 40 23.97 3.41 21.63
N VAL A 41 24.54 2.91 22.73
CA VAL A 41 24.95 1.49 22.87
C VAL A 41 24.04 0.66 23.78
N ASN A 42 23.17 1.30 24.54
CA ASN A 42 22.28 0.65 25.49
C ASN A 42 20.97 0.14 24.85
N SER A 43 21.00 -1.08 24.33
CA SER A 43 19.87 -1.73 23.67
C SER A 43 18.66 -2.03 24.56
N THR A 44 18.80 -2.00 25.90
CA THR A 44 17.64 -2.17 26.81
C THR A 44 16.81 -0.90 27.00
N VAL A 45 17.33 0.28 26.64
CA VAL A 45 16.58 1.55 26.66
C VAL A 45 16.37 2.15 25.28
N ASN A 46 17.23 1.82 24.31
CA ASN A 46 17.16 2.29 22.94
C ASN A 46 17.07 1.08 21.98
N PRO A 47 15.89 0.76 21.42
CA PRO A 47 15.75 -0.33 20.44
C PRO A 47 16.43 -0.03 19.10
N TYR A 48 16.95 1.18 18.90
CA TYR A 48 17.75 1.59 17.75
C TYR A 48 19.23 1.78 18.09
N ALA A 49 19.69 1.27 19.25
CA ALA A 49 21.10 1.25 19.61
C ALA A 49 21.96 0.65 18.48
N ILE A 50 23.19 1.12 18.35
CA ILE A 50 24.12 0.68 17.29
C ILE A 50 24.91 -0.59 17.66
N SER A 51 24.77 -1.08 18.90
CA SER A 51 25.58 -2.15 19.49
C SER A 51 25.31 -3.55 18.91
N ASP A 52 24.35 -3.67 18.00
CA ASP A 52 24.05 -4.87 17.22
C ASP A 52 24.83 -4.98 15.90
N PHE A 53 25.28 -3.86 15.30
CA PHE A 53 26.07 -3.85 14.05
C PHE A 53 27.41 -3.10 14.14
N ALA A 54 27.62 -2.24 15.13
CA ALA A 54 28.82 -1.40 15.28
C ALA A 54 29.40 -1.44 16.71
N GLN A 55 30.66 -1.03 16.85
CA GLN A 55 31.32 -0.87 18.14
C GLN A 55 31.68 0.60 18.36
N LEU A 56 31.23 1.18 19.48
CA LEU A 56 31.58 2.55 19.84
C LEU A 56 33.01 2.62 20.38
N HIS A 57 33.84 3.42 19.72
CA HIS A 57 35.16 3.83 20.18
C HIS A 57 35.10 5.32 20.49
N ILE A 58 35.75 5.75 21.57
CA ILE A 58 35.74 7.14 22.03
C ILE A 58 37.18 7.61 22.12
N LEU A 59 37.55 8.59 21.29
CA LEU A 59 38.81 9.29 21.41
C LEU A 59 38.76 10.15 22.67
N ALA A 60 39.68 9.91 23.59
CA ALA A 60 39.75 10.58 24.87
C ALA A 60 41.17 11.11 25.06
N PRO A 61 41.34 12.25 25.75
CA PRO A 61 42.65 12.87 25.88
C PRO A 61 43.61 11.91 26.61
N PRO A 62 44.94 12.01 26.36
CA PRO A 62 45.94 11.10 26.89
C PRO A 62 46.09 11.12 28.42
N GLY A 63 45.47 12.09 29.11
CA GLY A 63 45.44 12.20 30.57
C GLY A 63 44.33 11.40 31.27
N GLU A 64 44.11 11.70 32.55
CA GLU A 64 43.04 11.09 33.35
C GLU A 64 41.65 11.49 32.81
N VAL A 65 40.77 10.51 32.57
CA VAL A 65 39.34 10.78 32.28
C VAL A 65 38.55 10.68 33.57
N ARG A 66 37.85 11.77 33.90
CA ARG A 66 36.94 11.88 35.05
C ARG A 66 35.46 11.93 34.65
N ASP A 67 35.18 11.91 33.36
CA ASP A 67 33.81 11.94 32.83
C ASP A 67 33.02 10.69 33.28
N PRO A 68 31.87 10.85 33.96
CA PRO A 68 31.10 9.72 34.48
C PRO A 68 30.54 8.79 33.40
N ILE A 69 30.19 9.30 32.22
CA ILE A 69 29.67 8.51 31.10
C ILE A 69 30.79 7.66 30.52
N LEU A 70 31.97 8.24 30.26
CA LEU A 70 33.14 7.51 29.76
C LEU A 70 33.62 6.44 30.75
N LEU A 71 33.64 6.76 32.05
CA LEU A 71 33.98 5.80 33.10
C LEU A 71 32.99 4.63 33.14
N LYS A 72 31.67 4.90 33.07
CA LYS A 72 30.61 3.88 33.01
C LYS A 72 30.73 3.01 31.76
N LEU A 73 30.91 3.62 30.58
CA LEU A 73 31.03 2.92 29.30
C LEU A 73 32.24 1.98 29.27
N ASN A 74 33.39 2.46 29.76
CA ASN A 74 34.62 1.68 29.86
C ASN A 74 34.49 0.52 30.87
N ALA A 75 33.94 0.79 32.07
CA ALA A 75 33.76 -0.22 33.12
C ALA A 75 32.80 -1.34 32.69
N THR A 76 31.74 -0.99 31.95
CA THR A 76 30.77 -1.95 31.39
C THR A 76 31.23 -2.60 30.08
N ARG A 77 32.36 -2.17 29.51
CA ARG A 77 32.88 -2.58 28.19
C ARG A 77 31.89 -2.39 27.04
N THR A 78 30.99 -1.42 27.16
CA THR A 78 29.99 -1.07 26.13
C THR A 78 30.55 -0.09 25.10
N ALA A 79 31.67 0.57 25.40
CA ALA A 79 32.50 1.29 24.44
C ALA A 79 34.00 1.07 24.74
N VAL A 80 34.86 1.35 23.76
CA VAL A 80 36.32 1.30 23.88
C VAL A 80 36.87 2.72 24.03
N LEU A 81 37.54 3.03 25.14
CA LEU A 81 38.28 4.30 25.26
C LEU A 81 39.63 4.20 24.56
N VAL A 82 39.87 5.12 23.63
CA VAL A 82 41.11 5.25 22.84
C VAL A 82 41.83 6.50 23.34
N ARG A 83 43.10 6.38 23.75
CA ARG A 83 43.86 7.49 24.34
C ARG A 83 44.74 8.17 23.30
N GLY A 84 44.61 9.49 23.19
CA GLY A 84 45.43 10.31 22.31
C GLY A 84 44.62 11.43 21.65
N ASP A 85 44.97 11.68 20.41
CA ASP A 85 44.48 12.70 19.48
C ASP A 85 44.43 12.08 18.06
N PHE A 86 43.92 12.76 17.03
CA PHE A 86 43.79 12.13 15.70
C PHE A 86 45.13 11.82 15.03
N SER A 87 46.24 12.43 15.46
CA SER A 87 47.58 12.22 14.89
C SER A 87 48.31 11.03 15.52
N THR A 88 47.94 10.65 16.75
CA THR A 88 48.57 9.59 17.53
C THR A 88 47.83 8.25 17.46
N VAL A 89 46.56 8.24 17.08
CA VAL A 89 45.76 7.00 16.97
C VAL A 89 45.74 6.45 15.54
N ASP A 90 45.70 5.11 15.43
CA ASP A 90 45.55 4.43 14.14
C ASP A 90 44.12 4.59 13.61
N LEU A 91 43.91 5.61 12.79
CA LEU A 91 42.62 5.92 12.16
C LEU A 91 42.16 4.86 11.15
N SER A 92 43.08 4.04 10.60
CA SER A 92 42.76 3.11 9.50
C SER A 92 41.68 2.08 9.88
N LYS A 93 41.61 1.75 11.18
CA LYS A 93 40.61 0.91 11.83
C LYS A 93 39.18 1.41 11.64
N TYR A 94 38.96 2.72 11.61
CA TYR A 94 37.62 3.31 11.66
C TYR A 94 37.05 3.55 10.27
N LYS A 95 35.76 3.20 10.10
CA LYS A 95 34.99 3.57 8.90
C LYS A 95 34.31 4.93 9.06
N VAL A 96 33.92 5.25 10.29
CA VAL A 96 33.19 6.46 10.65
C VAL A 96 33.97 7.18 11.76
N ILE A 97 34.15 8.48 11.60
CA ILE A 97 34.65 9.40 12.65
C ILE A 97 33.59 10.49 12.82
N ILE A 98 33.23 10.81 14.07
CA ILE A 98 32.25 11.84 14.41
C ILE A 98 32.88 12.83 15.41
N LEU A 99 32.89 14.11 15.07
CA LEU A 99 33.24 15.21 15.97
C LEU A 99 31.94 15.92 16.36
N GLY A 100 31.55 15.81 17.63
CA GLY A 100 30.28 16.31 18.15
C GLY A 100 30.44 17.65 18.86
N GLN A 101 30.34 18.75 18.11
CA GLN A 101 30.51 20.12 18.59
C GLN A 101 31.93 20.35 19.20
N PRO A 102 33.01 20.20 18.41
CA PRO A 102 34.38 20.38 18.88
C PRO A 102 34.62 21.84 19.33
N PRO A 103 34.98 22.11 20.60
CA PRO A 103 35.14 23.47 21.11
C PRO A 103 36.59 23.98 21.05
N LYS A 104 37.49 23.23 20.40
CA LYS A 104 38.91 23.58 20.22
C LYS A 104 39.38 23.20 18.81
N PRO A 105 40.28 23.98 18.20
CA PRO A 105 40.88 23.63 16.92
C PRO A 105 41.74 22.37 17.04
N LEU A 106 41.69 21.56 15.98
CA LEU A 106 42.61 20.45 15.76
C LEU A 106 43.99 21.00 15.38
N THR A 107 45.04 20.25 15.72
CA THR A 107 46.39 20.59 15.26
C THR A 107 46.60 20.27 13.78
N GLU A 108 47.58 20.91 13.14
CA GLU A 108 47.96 20.62 11.74
C GLU A 108 48.27 19.11 11.52
N ALA A 109 48.87 18.45 12.51
CA ALA A 109 49.17 17.01 12.46
C ALA A 109 47.89 16.15 12.43
N GLU A 110 46.84 16.60 13.10
CA GLU A 110 45.54 15.92 13.15
C GLU A 110 44.71 16.17 11.89
N LEU A 111 44.70 17.41 11.38
CA LEU A 111 44.11 17.73 10.08
C LEU A 111 44.76 16.89 8.96
N ALA A 112 46.10 16.79 8.96
CA ALA A 112 46.83 15.91 8.06
C ALA A 112 46.47 14.42 8.24
N ALA A 113 46.34 13.94 9.48
CA ALA A 113 45.95 12.55 9.76
C ALA A 113 44.52 12.24 9.28
N LEU A 114 43.54 13.10 9.59
CA LEU A 114 42.16 13.01 9.11
C LEU A 114 42.10 13.05 7.58
N LYS A 115 42.82 13.96 6.93
CA LYS A 115 42.88 14.04 5.46
C LYS A 115 43.43 12.77 4.84
N ASN A 116 44.56 12.27 5.33
CA ASN A 116 45.17 11.02 4.86
C ASN A 116 44.22 9.83 5.03
N TRP A 117 43.54 9.72 6.17
CA TRP A 117 42.52 8.69 6.41
C TRP A 117 41.33 8.82 5.46
N PHE A 118 40.77 10.02 5.31
CA PHE A 118 39.60 10.31 4.50
C PHE A 118 39.85 10.05 3.01
N GLU A 119 41.05 10.36 2.54
CA GLU A 119 41.50 10.12 1.16
C GLU A 119 41.77 8.65 0.84
N THR A 120 41.77 7.73 1.82
CA THR A 120 41.79 6.27 1.53
C THR A 120 40.53 5.76 0.82
N GLY A 121 39.44 6.54 0.84
CA GLY A 121 38.17 6.20 0.20
C GLY A 121 37.25 5.36 1.09
N GLY A 122 35.93 5.49 0.85
CA GLY A 122 34.91 4.75 1.60
C GLY A 122 34.95 4.99 3.11
N ARG A 123 35.18 6.25 3.52
CA ARG A 123 35.15 6.75 4.91
C ARG A 123 34.03 7.76 5.10
N VAL A 124 33.49 7.86 6.31
CA VAL A 124 32.49 8.90 6.66
C VAL A 124 33.01 9.75 7.81
N LEU A 125 33.21 11.04 7.54
CA LEU A 125 33.51 12.03 8.57
C LEU A 125 32.23 12.82 8.83
N TRP A 126 31.81 12.92 10.09
CA TRP A 126 30.72 13.79 10.48
C TRP A 126 31.27 14.84 11.46
N CYS A 127 31.33 16.09 11.03
CA CYS A 127 31.59 17.21 11.93
C CYS A 127 30.27 17.95 12.19
N ALA A 128 29.80 17.88 13.42
CA ALA A 128 28.66 18.66 13.87
C ALA A 128 29.15 19.89 14.62
N ALA A 129 28.53 21.03 14.37
CA ALA A 129 28.58 22.17 15.27
C ALA A 129 27.19 22.42 15.86
N ASP A 130 27.04 23.56 16.51
CA ASP A 130 25.76 24.14 16.91
C ASP A 130 25.54 25.41 16.07
N SER A 131 25.56 26.59 16.69
CA SER A 131 25.43 27.90 16.04
C SER A 131 26.28 28.97 16.73
N ASP A 132 26.07 30.23 16.37
CA ASP A 132 26.70 31.40 16.98
C ASP A 132 26.15 31.74 18.39
N TYR A 133 25.23 30.94 18.94
CA TYR A 133 24.54 31.26 20.20
C TYR A 133 25.50 31.34 21.42
N PRO A 134 25.57 32.49 22.14
CA PRO A 134 26.60 32.73 23.15
C PRO A 134 26.69 31.73 24.32
N ALA A 135 25.60 31.06 24.69
CA ALA A 135 25.57 30.22 25.89
C ALA A 135 26.35 28.90 25.75
N GLN A 136 26.69 28.50 24.52
CA GLN A 136 27.50 27.31 24.22
C GLN A 136 29.02 27.62 24.19
N GLY A 137 29.40 28.89 24.42
CA GLY A 137 30.78 29.37 24.46
C GLY A 137 31.06 30.39 23.35
N SER A 138 31.12 29.91 22.11
CA SER A 138 31.28 30.69 20.88
C SER A 138 30.97 29.82 19.67
N GLU A 139 30.91 30.46 18.50
CA GLU A 139 30.90 29.87 17.15
C GLU A 139 32.11 28.97 16.80
N GLU A 140 32.99 28.65 17.76
CA GLU A 140 34.25 27.94 17.50
C GLU A 140 34.02 26.58 16.85
N SER A 141 32.97 25.85 17.22
CA SER A 141 32.65 24.58 16.56
C SER A 141 32.29 24.73 15.07
N GLN A 142 31.69 25.86 14.66
CA GLN A 142 31.49 26.16 13.23
C GLN A 142 32.85 26.41 12.55
N VAL A 143 33.77 27.12 13.22
CA VAL A 143 35.15 27.34 12.73
C VAL A 143 35.85 26.01 12.52
N VAL A 144 35.92 25.16 13.56
CA VAL A 144 36.64 23.88 13.50
C VAL A 144 36.07 22.96 12.43
N CYS A 145 34.74 22.87 12.30
CA CYS A 145 34.13 22.09 11.22
C CYS A 145 34.36 22.70 9.83
N ASN A 146 34.45 24.03 9.71
CA ASN A 146 34.78 24.72 8.47
C ASN A 146 36.25 24.53 8.07
N ASP A 147 37.18 24.62 9.02
CA ASP A 147 38.61 24.39 8.83
C ASP A 147 38.87 22.94 8.40
N ILE A 148 38.20 21.97 9.04
CA ILE A 148 38.21 20.55 8.61
C ILE A 148 37.66 20.42 7.18
N ALA A 149 36.50 21.02 6.88
CA ALA A 149 35.92 20.95 5.54
C ALA A 149 36.84 21.56 4.47
N GLU A 150 37.50 22.67 4.77
CA GLU A 150 38.46 23.35 3.89
C GLU A 150 39.73 22.52 3.67
N TYR A 151 40.31 21.99 4.73
CA TYR A 151 41.52 21.16 4.68
C TYR A 151 41.31 19.86 3.89
N LEU A 152 40.07 19.33 3.90
CA LEU A 152 39.66 18.19 3.08
C LEU A 152 39.32 18.56 1.63
N GLY A 153 39.26 19.85 1.28
CA GLY A 153 38.85 20.33 -0.05
C GLY A 153 37.35 20.16 -0.33
N ALA A 154 36.52 20.08 0.71
CA ALA A 154 35.07 20.08 0.59
C ALA A 154 34.53 21.51 0.43
N HIS A 155 33.30 21.64 -0.06
CA HIS A 155 32.64 22.90 -0.40
C HIS A 155 31.49 23.23 0.56
N ILE A 156 30.90 22.22 1.22
CA ILE A 156 29.96 22.47 2.32
C ILE A 156 30.64 23.18 3.51
N ARG A 157 29.90 24.07 4.17
CA ARG A 157 30.31 24.84 5.34
C ARG A 157 29.14 25.02 6.30
N LEU A 158 29.43 25.30 7.57
CA LEU A 158 28.45 25.80 8.54
C LEU A 158 28.55 27.32 8.58
N ASP A 159 27.43 27.99 8.30
CA ASP A 159 27.33 29.43 8.29
C ASP A 159 27.28 30.00 9.71
N TYR A 160 27.79 31.22 9.89
CA TYR A 160 27.92 31.88 11.21
C TYR A 160 26.62 32.53 11.65
N VAL A 161 25.55 31.73 11.72
CA VAL A 161 24.19 32.15 12.11
C VAL A 161 23.49 31.01 12.86
N SER A 162 22.39 31.36 13.53
CA SER A 162 21.40 30.42 14.09
C SER A 162 20.18 30.30 13.19
N VAL A 163 19.47 29.17 13.32
CA VAL A 163 18.21 28.88 12.64
C VAL A 163 17.15 28.53 13.65
N GLU A 164 16.01 29.23 13.59
CA GLU A 164 14.79 28.87 14.30
C GLU A 164 13.73 28.33 13.33
N ASP A 165 12.76 27.56 13.81
CA ASP A 165 11.52 27.26 13.09
C ASP A 165 10.33 27.60 13.99
N SER A 166 9.54 28.58 13.60
CA SER A 166 8.47 29.12 14.45
C SER A 166 7.27 28.18 14.65
N GLN A 167 7.14 27.11 13.85
CA GLN A 167 6.01 26.17 13.92
C GLN A 167 6.45 24.74 14.20
N HIS A 168 7.56 24.30 13.62
CA HIS A 168 8.05 22.94 13.71
C HIS A 168 9.19 22.84 14.74
N ASN A 169 8.83 22.99 16.02
CA ASN A 169 9.78 23.05 17.13
C ASN A 169 9.28 22.30 18.40
N ALA A 170 10.17 22.15 19.38
CA ALA A 170 9.90 21.59 20.70
C ALA A 170 9.66 22.68 21.77
N GLY A 171 8.71 23.58 21.50
CA GLY A 171 8.20 24.58 22.45
C GLY A 171 8.95 25.92 22.48
N ALA A 172 9.93 26.13 21.60
CA ALA A 172 10.60 27.41 21.35
C ALA A 172 11.29 27.37 19.98
N GLY A 173 11.39 28.50 19.26
CA GLY A 173 11.86 28.56 17.86
C GLY A 173 13.20 27.88 17.61
N TYR A 174 14.20 28.16 18.44
CA TYR A 174 15.53 27.52 18.42
C TYR A 174 15.54 26.00 18.66
N ARG A 175 14.47 25.40 19.21
CA ARG A 175 14.38 23.95 19.43
C ARG A 175 13.80 23.27 18.19
N VAL A 176 14.46 23.49 17.06
CA VAL A 176 14.01 23.09 15.74
C VAL A 176 13.77 21.59 15.70
N VAL A 177 12.59 21.18 15.23
CA VAL A 177 12.36 19.80 14.81
C VAL A 177 12.71 19.78 13.33
N GLY A 178 13.93 19.34 13.02
CA GLY A 178 14.40 19.20 11.65
C GLY A 178 13.53 18.21 10.86
N VAL A 179 13.17 18.60 9.65
CA VAL A 179 12.47 17.75 8.69
C VAL A 179 13.52 16.95 7.92
N VAL A 180 13.56 15.64 8.15
CA VAL A 180 14.42 14.72 7.39
C VAL A 180 13.80 14.51 6.01
N ALA A 181 14.39 15.14 5.00
CA ALA A 181 13.90 15.14 3.62
C ALA A 181 15.05 14.98 2.61
N PRO A 182 15.84 13.88 2.69
CA PRO A 182 16.89 13.58 1.72
C PRO A 182 16.34 13.40 0.30
N PRO A 183 17.16 13.60 -0.74
CA PRO A 183 16.77 13.35 -2.13
C PRO A 183 16.49 11.85 -2.38
N PRO A 184 15.79 11.47 -3.46
CA PRO A 184 15.34 10.10 -3.70
C PRO A 184 16.43 9.02 -3.59
N GLN A 185 17.63 9.30 -4.09
CA GLN A 185 18.79 8.39 -4.02
C GLN A 185 19.35 8.17 -2.60
N LEU A 186 18.97 9.02 -1.63
CA LEU A 186 19.31 8.93 -0.21
C LEU A 186 18.06 8.81 0.68
N ALA A 187 16.88 8.53 0.11
CA ALA A 187 15.60 8.44 0.81
C ALA A 187 15.62 7.48 2.02
N PHE A 188 16.49 6.47 1.95
CA PHE A 188 16.72 5.50 3.02
C PHE A 188 17.16 6.13 4.35
N LEU A 189 17.83 7.29 4.33
CA LEU A 189 18.25 7.98 5.55
C LEU A 189 17.04 8.44 6.39
N GLY A 190 15.97 8.89 5.73
CA GLY A 190 14.70 9.28 6.36
C GLY A 190 13.70 8.13 6.57
N PHE A 191 14.12 6.87 6.39
CA PHE A 191 13.23 5.73 6.48
C PHE A 191 12.61 5.61 7.89
N MET A 192 11.30 5.86 7.97
CA MET A 192 10.51 5.96 9.20
C MET A 192 11.06 6.97 10.24
N ALA A 193 11.86 7.95 9.82
CA ALA A 193 12.40 8.99 10.68
C ALA A 193 12.36 10.33 9.96
N GLN A 194 11.34 11.15 10.25
CA GLN A 194 11.06 12.43 9.58
C GLN A 194 11.28 13.66 10.47
N ARG A 195 11.34 13.47 11.80
CA ARG A 195 11.38 14.50 12.83
C ARG A 195 12.59 14.26 13.74
N VAL A 196 13.57 15.15 13.71
CA VAL A 196 14.81 15.03 14.50
C VAL A 196 15.09 16.32 15.24
N LEU A 197 15.63 16.27 16.46
CA LEU A 197 15.93 17.49 17.20
C LEU A 197 17.19 18.15 16.64
N PHE A 198 17.11 19.46 16.52
CA PHE A 198 18.22 20.38 16.28
C PHE A 198 18.04 21.53 17.29
N HIS A 199 18.90 21.62 18.31
CA HIS A 199 18.72 22.42 19.52
C HIS A 199 19.62 23.68 19.53
N GLY A 200 19.16 24.71 18.80
CA GLY A 200 19.87 25.96 18.58
C GLY A 200 20.67 26.00 17.27
N PRO A 201 20.26 25.35 16.18
CA PRO A 201 21.19 24.92 15.15
C PRO A 201 21.68 26.02 14.22
N GLY A 202 22.90 25.85 13.69
CA GLY A 202 23.41 26.62 12.57
C GLY A 202 22.90 26.16 11.20
N ALA A 203 23.03 27.04 10.21
CA ALA A 203 22.66 26.76 8.82
C ALA A 203 23.83 26.15 8.02
N VAL A 204 23.55 25.23 7.10
CA VAL A 204 24.54 24.71 6.15
C VAL A 204 24.59 25.57 4.89
N ALA A 205 25.78 25.98 4.50
CA ALA A 205 26.13 26.74 3.31
C ALA A 205 27.01 25.91 2.35
N VAL A 206 27.22 26.43 1.15
CA VAL A 206 28.16 25.91 0.14
C VAL A 206 28.99 27.05 -0.40
N VAL A 207 30.30 26.85 -0.52
CA VAL A 207 31.23 27.76 -1.20
C VAL A 207 31.24 27.42 -2.69
N LEU A 208 30.91 28.39 -3.54
CA LEU A 208 30.96 28.29 -4.99
C LEU A 208 32.40 28.45 -5.52
N PRO A 209 32.69 28.10 -6.80
CA PRO A 209 34.04 28.20 -7.36
C PRO A 209 34.65 29.61 -7.43
N ASP A 210 33.83 30.66 -7.26
CA ASP A 210 34.26 32.06 -7.16
C ASP A 210 34.54 32.50 -5.71
N GLY A 211 34.42 31.59 -4.74
CA GLY A 211 34.57 31.85 -3.30
C GLY A 211 33.30 32.38 -2.62
N LYS A 212 32.20 32.60 -3.35
CA LYS A 212 30.94 33.08 -2.78
C LYS A 212 30.28 31.97 -1.96
N TRP A 213 29.86 32.30 -0.74
CA TRP A 213 29.01 31.42 0.06
C TRP A 213 27.55 31.58 -0.36
N VAL A 214 26.82 30.47 -0.50
CA VAL A 214 25.38 30.44 -0.76
C VAL A 214 24.68 29.43 0.14
N PRO A 215 23.37 29.58 0.42
CA PRO A 215 22.60 28.59 1.16
C PRO A 215 22.72 27.20 0.51
N ALA A 216 22.88 26.13 1.28
CA ALA A 216 22.95 24.78 0.70
C ALA A 216 21.62 24.35 0.02
N THR A 217 20.52 25.05 0.30
CA THR A 217 19.23 24.92 -0.39
C THR A 217 19.13 25.73 -1.69
N SER A 218 20.15 26.54 -2.04
CA SER A 218 20.16 27.35 -3.25
C SER A 218 20.19 26.48 -4.52
N PRO A 219 19.37 26.78 -5.55
CA PRO A 219 19.43 26.09 -6.83
C PRO A 219 20.74 26.33 -7.59
N GLU A 220 21.59 27.28 -7.16
CA GLU A 220 22.93 27.49 -7.71
C GLU A 220 23.87 26.32 -7.39
N VAL A 221 23.74 25.70 -6.21
CA VAL A 221 24.60 24.57 -5.77
C VAL A 221 24.63 23.46 -6.81
N GLN A 222 23.46 23.01 -7.28
CA GLN A 222 23.32 21.91 -8.23
C GLN A 222 23.78 22.25 -9.66
N ARG A 223 24.13 23.51 -9.95
CA ARG A 223 24.77 23.91 -11.22
C ARG A 223 26.27 23.65 -11.21
N HIS A 224 26.90 23.64 -10.03
CA HIS A 224 28.34 23.47 -9.84
C HIS A 224 28.69 22.09 -9.26
N TYR A 225 27.86 21.58 -8.34
CA TYR A 225 28.14 20.40 -7.53
C TYR A 225 26.97 19.40 -7.61
N ASN A 226 27.23 18.20 -8.13
CA ASN A 226 26.28 17.08 -8.18
C ASN A 226 26.54 16.02 -7.09
N ASN A 227 27.43 16.35 -6.15
CA ASN A 227 27.91 15.51 -5.06
C ASN A 227 27.49 16.06 -3.68
N ILE A 228 26.75 17.17 -3.62
CA ILE A 228 26.26 17.81 -2.39
C ILE A 228 24.76 17.61 -2.26
N TYR A 229 24.29 17.19 -1.08
CA TYR A 229 22.88 16.90 -0.82
C TYR A 229 22.46 17.33 0.59
N VAL A 230 21.39 18.12 0.69
CA VAL A 230 20.71 18.43 1.97
C VAL A 230 19.92 17.21 2.44
N ILE A 231 20.07 16.85 3.72
CA ILE A 231 19.42 15.68 4.34
C ILE A 231 18.34 16.11 5.34
N VAL A 232 18.63 17.14 6.15
CA VAL A 232 17.70 17.70 7.13
C VAL A 232 17.59 19.20 6.93
N ARG A 233 16.38 19.74 7.07
CA ARG A 233 16.04 21.15 6.83
C ARG A 233 14.93 21.64 7.75
N THR A 234 14.74 22.97 7.82
CA THR A 234 13.52 23.56 8.42
C THR A 234 12.28 23.32 7.56
N THR A 235 11.10 23.68 8.08
CA THR A 235 9.94 24.00 7.24
C THR A 235 10.11 25.37 6.56
N GLU A 236 9.11 25.81 5.82
CA GLU A 236 9.04 27.19 5.28
C GLU A 236 8.92 28.28 6.37
N ASN A 237 8.63 27.89 7.62
CA ASN A 237 8.54 28.78 8.78
C ASN A 237 9.89 28.99 9.48
N GLY A 238 10.98 28.56 8.83
CA GLY A 238 12.34 28.81 9.26
C GLY A 238 12.67 30.30 9.26
N ILE A 239 13.52 30.73 10.20
CA ILE A 239 13.99 32.10 10.36
C ILE A 239 15.48 32.05 10.70
N ILE A 240 16.30 32.85 10.01
CA ILE A 240 17.70 33.06 10.37
C ILE A 240 17.79 34.10 11.50
N VAL A 241 18.53 33.77 12.54
CA VAL A 241 18.80 34.65 13.69
C VAL A 241 20.31 34.78 13.83
N GLU A 242 20.77 35.97 14.20
CA GLU A 242 22.19 36.28 14.40
C GLU A 242 22.33 36.83 15.82
N HIS A 243 23.07 36.11 16.64
CA HIS A 243 23.32 36.36 18.07
C HIS A 243 24.71 36.93 18.34
N ARG A 244 25.68 36.71 17.44
CA ARG A 244 26.97 37.41 17.41
C ARG A 244 27.31 37.87 16.00
N THR A 245 28.16 38.88 15.91
CA THR A 245 28.60 39.52 14.65
C THR A 245 30.02 40.01 14.80
N SER A 246 30.70 40.37 13.71
CA SER A 246 32.02 41.01 13.79
C SER A 246 31.98 42.33 14.58
N ALA A 247 30.80 42.99 14.64
CA ALA A 247 30.59 44.23 15.38
C ALA A 247 30.74 44.10 16.91
N ASP A 248 30.56 42.90 17.49
CA ASP A 248 30.75 42.68 18.94
C ASP A 248 32.18 42.26 19.32
N ASN A 249 33.07 42.07 18.32
CA ASN A 249 34.43 41.54 18.43
C ASN A 249 34.53 40.14 19.08
N LYS A 250 33.44 39.37 19.06
CA LYS A 250 33.31 38.03 19.68
C LYS A 250 32.56 37.02 18.79
N GLY A 251 32.17 37.41 17.58
CA GLY A 251 31.65 36.52 16.54
C GLY A 251 32.04 36.94 15.11
N ARG A 252 31.50 36.24 14.14
CA ARG A 252 31.64 36.45 12.70
C ARG A 252 30.26 36.67 12.09
N ASP A 253 30.17 37.54 11.09
CA ASP A 253 28.90 37.77 10.38
C ASP A 253 28.55 36.58 9.47
N GLY A 254 27.25 36.33 9.29
CA GLY A 254 26.73 35.39 8.30
C GLY A 254 27.32 35.59 6.90
N LYS A 255 27.57 34.49 6.19
CA LYS A 255 28.24 34.46 4.88
C LYS A 255 27.31 34.07 3.74
N ALA A 256 26.37 33.16 3.98
CA ALA A 256 25.38 32.71 3.00
C ALA A 256 23.96 33.21 3.29
N HIS A 257 23.66 33.48 4.57
CA HIS A 257 22.35 33.92 5.06
C HIS A 257 22.46 35.25 5.80
N THR A 258 21.35 35.97 5.92
CA THR A 258 21.23 37.24 6.65
C THR A 258 20.19 37.14 7.77
N ALA A 259 20.43 37.79 8.91
CA ALA A 259 19.48 37.86 10.01
C ALA A 259 18.09 38.33 9.54
N GLY A 260 17.05 37.57 9.88
CA GLY A 260 15.67 37.83 9.47
C GLY A 260 15.25 37.21 8.13
N ASP A 261 16.16 36.54 7.40
CA ASP A 261 15.79 35.70 6.26
C ASP A 261 14.77 34.64 6.69
N ARG A 262 13.81 34.34 5.79
CA ARG A 262 12.71 33.40 6.04
C ARG A 262 12.61 32.35 4.95
N GLY A 263 12.29 31.13 5.34
CA GLY A 263 12.05 30.03 4.41
C GLY A 263 12.70 28.72 4.86
N VAL A 264 13.24 27.99 3.89
CA VAL A 264 13.76 26.63 4.07
C VAL A 264 15.28 26.64 4.12
N PHE A 265 15.83 26.35 5.29
CA PHE A 265 17.27 26.33 5.55
C PHE A 265 17.77 24.91 5.79
N ALA A 266 18.98 24.61 5.31
CA ALA A 266 19.61 23.31 5.52
C ALA A 266 20.19 23.24 6.95
N LEU A 267 19.86 22.19 7.67
CA LEU A 267 20.36 21.90 9.02
C LEU A 267 21.43 20.80 9.00
N MET A 268 21.37 19.90 8.01
CA MET A 268 22.39 18.89 7.73
C MET A 268 22.52 18.67 6.22
N ALA A 269 23.76 18.61 5.73
CA ALA A 269 24.07 18.20 4.37
C ALA A 269 25.24 17.22 4.33
N VAL A 270 25.37 16.52 3.21
CA VAL A 270 26.47 15.62 2.91
C VAL A 270 27.16 16.01 1.60
N GLU A 271 28.48 15.82 1.55
CA GLU A 271 29.28 15.95 0.34
C GLU A 271 30.08 14.67 0.08
N PHE A 272 29.94 14.12 -1.12
CA PHE A 272 30.65 12.92 -1.57
C PHE A 272 31.97 13.28 -2.27
N THR A 273 33.07 12.64 -1.90
CA THR A 273 34.35 12.74 -2.62
C THR A 273 34.41 11.76 -3.80
N PRO A 274 35.28 12.01 -4.81
CA PRO A 274 35.48 11.07 -5.93
C PRO A 274 35.96 9.66 -5.52
N ARG A 275 36.52 9.50 -4.31
CA ARG A 275 36.93 8.20 -3.74
C ARG A 275 35.85 7.54 -2.88
N GLY A 276 34.62 8.05 -2.91
CA GLY A 276 33.48 7.50 -2.18
C GLY A 276 33.53 7.71 -0.67
N SER A 277 34.37 8.63 -0.18
CA SER A 277 34.26 9.12 1.20
C SER A 277 33.20 10.23 1.28
N VAL A 278 32.64 10.45 2.47
CA VAL A 278 31.53 11.39 2.69
C VAL A 278 31.84 12.31 3.87
N LEU A 279 31.75 13.62 3.65
CA LEU A 279 31.69 14.60 4.74
C LEU A 279 30.22 14.87 5.06
N ILE A 280 29.85 14.78 6.32
CA ILE A 280 28.55 15.21 6.86
C ILE A 280 28.81 16.45 7.70
N LEU A 281 28.12 17.55 7.39
CA LEU A 281 28.05 18.73 8.26
C LEU A 281 26.62 18.90 8.78
N SER A 282 26.49 19.21 10.07
CA SER A 282 25.22 19.55 10.70
C SER A 282 25.36 20.65 11.74
N GLY A 283 24.32 21.47 11.87
CA GLY A 283 24.16 22.44 12.96
C GLY A 283 23.62 21.83 14.26
N GLU A 284 23.64 20.50 14.42
CA GLU A 284 23.39 19.83 15.69
C GLU A 284 24.26 18.58 15.77
N THR A 285 24.68 18.24 16.99
CA THR A 285 25.49 17.07 17.29
C THR A 285 24.64 15.84 17.68
N PRO A 286 25.00 14.63 17.22
CA PRO A 286 24.28 13.41 17.62
C PRO A 286 24.61 12.95 19.05
N TYR A 287 25.57 13.57 19.74
CA TYR A 287 25.89 13.35 21.16
C TYR A 287 26.45 14.63 21.78
N GLY A 288 26.44 14.74 23.10
CA GLY A 288 26.88 15.97 23.77
C GLY A 288 25.82 17.06 23.69
N GLY A 289 26.26 18.29 23.41
CA GLY A 289 25.42 19.48 23.36
C GLY A 289 24.61 19.75 24.64
N TYR A 290 23.61 20.63 24.53
CA TYR A 290 22.60 20.80 25.58
C TYR A 290 21.59 19.63 25.56
N GLU A 291 21.03 19.32 24.39
CA GLU A 291 20.21 18.12 24.14
C GLU A 291 20.50 17.61 22.72
N PRO A 292 21.17 16.45 22.56
CA PRO A 292 21.68 16.03 21.26
C PRO A 292 20.57 15.54 20.33
N GLY A 293 20.80 15.62 19.02
CA GLY A 293 19.80 15.30 17.99
C GLY A 293 19.27 13.85 17.98
N VAL A 294 19.90 12.95 18.73
CA VAL A 294 19.43 11.56 18.96
C VAL A 294 18.31 11.45 19.99
N ALA A 295 17.89 12.54 20.64
CA ALA A 295 16.82 12.53 21.62
C ALA A 295 15.52 11.89 21.05
N PRO A 296 14.91 10.89 21.73
CA PRO A 296 13.65 10.29 21.29
C PRO A 296 12.41 11.14 21.64
N VAL A 297 12.55 12.10 22.55
CA VAL A 297 11.49 13.01 22.99
C VAL A 297 12.12 14.27 23.58
N TYR A 298 11.55 15.44 23.28
CA TYR A 298 11.95 16.69 23.91
C TYR A 298 10.75 17.62 24.12
N TYR A 299 10.60 18.20 25.31
CA TYR A 299 9.40 18.96 25.73
C TYR A 299 8.04 18.31 25.34
N ARG A 300 7.94 16.99 25.50
CA ARG A 300 6.77 16.15 25.13
C ARG A 300 6.50 16.01 23.62
N VAL A 301 7.36 16.54 22.74
CA VAL A 301 7.33 16.26 21.30
C VAL A 301 8.07 14.95 21.04
N PRO A 302 7.42 13.91 20.48
CA PRO A 302 8.09 12.70 20.03
C PRO A 302 8.98 12.99 18.82
N LEU A 303 10.12 12.29 18.77
CA LEU A 303 11.18 12.46 17.79
C LEU A 303 11.71 11.09 17.34
N GLU A 304 12.24 11.02 16.13
CA GLU A 304 12.85 9.82 15.56
C GLU A 304 14.38 9.89 15.52
N GLY A 305 14.99 10.80 16.29
CA GLY A 305 16.45 10.95 16.45
C GLY A 305 17.25 9.65 16.54
N PRO A 306 16.88 8.68 17.40
CA PRO A 306 17.63 7.42 17.52
C PRO A 306 17.56 6.57 16.24
N ARG A 307 16.42 6.59 15.55
CA ARG A 307 16.20 5.84 14.31
C ARG A 307 16.90 6.51 13.12
N PHE A 308 16.85 7.83 13.03
CA PHE A 308 17.60 8.60 12.02
C PHE A 308 19.10 8.34 12.15
N PHE A 309 19.63 8.40 13.37
CA PHE A 309 21.02 8.08 13.66
C PHE A 309 21.36 6.63 13.30
N ARG A 310 20.50 5.65 13.63
CA ARG A 310 20.67 4.27 13.17
C ARG A 310 20.73 4.16 11.65
N ASN A 311 19.83 4.81 10.91
CA ASN A 311 19.82 4.79 9.43
C ASN A 311 21.14 5.35 8.87
N LEU A 312 21.63 6.47 9.41
CA LEU A 312 22.93 7.07 9.05
C LEU A 312 24.08 6.11 9.36
N MET A 313 24.11 5.46 10.52
CA MET A 313 25.21 4.57 10.91
C MET A 313 25.20 3.23 10.15
N LEU A 314 24.03 2.66 9.85
CA LEU A 314 23.91 1.49 8.96
C LEU A 314 24.46 1.81 7.57
N TRP A 315 24.17 2.99 7.04
CA TRP A 315 24.72 3.45 5.77
C TRP A 315 26.24 3.69 5.86
N ALA A 316 26.69 4.48 6.82
CA ALA A 316 28.08 4.90 6.97
C ALA A 316 29.06 3.74 7.29
N THR A 317 28.59 2.69 7.96
CA THR A 317 29.37 1.48 8.22
C THR A 317 29.35 0.47 7.05
N GLY A 318 28.53 0.68 6.03
CA GLY A 318 28.35 -0.28 4.92
C GLY A 318 27.37 -1.43 5.23
N ASN A 319 26.68 -1.40 6.37
CA ASN A 319 25.66 -2.37 6.79
C ASN A 319 24.25 -2.08 6.22
N TYR A 320 24.15 -1.24 5.20
CA TYR A 320 22.89 -0.83 4.54
C TYR A 320 22.08 -2.00 3.95
N ARG A 321 22.59 -3.23 3.89
CA ARG A 321 21.83 -4.43 3.51
C ARG A 321 20.54 -4.58 4.33
N GLU A 322 20.60 -4.35 5.64
CA GLU A 322 19.41 -4.32 6.51
C GLU A 322 18.40 -3.27 6.05
N LEU A 323 18.89 -2.05 5.80
CA LEU A 323 18.07 -0.91 5.40
C LEU A 323 17.42 -1.13 4.02
N SER A 324 18.17 -1.66 3.05
CA SER A 324 17.64 -2.05 1.74
C SER A 324 16.60 -3.18 1.84
N THR A 325 16.77 -4.10 2.80
CA THR A 325 15.80 -5.18 3.06
C THR A 325 14.50 -4.61 3.64
N MET A 326 14.59 -3.69 4.62
CA MET A 326 13.42 -3.00 5.18
C MET A 326 12.68 -2.16 4.13
N MET A 327 13.41 -1.49 3.23
CA MET A 327 12.80 -0.76 2.11
C MET A 327 12.10 -1.70 1.12
N ALA A 328 12.74 -2.82 0.74
CA ALA A 328 12.14 -3.81 -0.15
C ALA A 328 10.88 -4.43 0.45
N GLN A 329 10.90 -4.77 1.75
CA GLN A 329 9.73 -5.24 2.49
C GLN A 329 8.62 -4.18 2.55
N THR A 330 8.97 -2.90 2.74
CA THR A 330 7.97 -1.81 2.74
C THR A 330 7.36 -1.60 1.36
N GLY A 331 8.16 -1.71 0.29
CA GLY A 331 7.67 -1.70 -1.09
C GLY A 331 6.69 -2.84 -1.36
N ALA A 332 7.02 -4.06 -0.92
CA ALA A 332 6.14 -5.22 -1.02
C ALA A 332 4.83 -5.04 -0.20
N LEU A 333 4.90 -4.42 0.98
CA LEU A 333 3.70 -4.10 1.78
C LEU A 333 2.78 -3.07 1.10
N LEU A 334 3.34 -2.07 0.42
CA LEU A 334 2.57 -1.10 -0.36
C LEU A 334 1.92 -1.74 -1.59
N GLN A 335 2.62 -2.65 -2.26
CA GLN A 335 2.06 -3.45 -3.35
C GLN A 335 0.91 -4.35 -2.85
N LEU A 336 1.12 -5.07 -1.75
CA LEU A 336 0.10 -5.92 -1.12
C LEU A 336 -1.15 -5.13 -0.69
N SER A 337 -0.98 -3.90 -0.18
CA SER A 337 -2.09 -2.98 0.14
C SER A 337 -2.90 -2.59 -1.11
N THR A 338 -2.22 -2.41 -2.24
CA THR A 338 -2.85 -2.08 -3.54
C THR A 338 -3.62 -3.28 -4.09
N GLU A 339 -3.03 -4.48 -4.02
CA GLU A 339 -3.68 -5.74 -4.42
C GLU A 339 -4.93 -6.03 -3.57
N LEU A 340 -4.89 -5.74 -2.26
CA LEU A 340 -6.02 -5.92 -1.36
C LEU A 340 -7.24 -5.05 -1.72
N GLU A 341 -7.04 -3.79 -2.10
CA GLU A 341 -8.13 -2.92 -2.53
C GLU A 341 -8.71 -3.34 -3.91
N ASN A 342 -7.88 -3.93 -4.79
CA ASN A 342 -8.35 -4.55 -6.03
C ASN A 342 -9.24 -5.78 -5.73
N VAL A 343 -8.77 -6.72 -4.89
CA VAL A 343 -9.53 -7.91 -4.49
C VAL A 343 -10.87 -7.54 -3.81
N LYS A 344 -10.87 -6.51 -2.95
CA LYS A 344 -12.08 -5.95 -2.34
C LYS A 344 -13.08 -5.43 -3.38
N THR A 345 -12.59 -4.82 -4.46
CA THR A 345 -13.41 -4.34 -5.58
C THR A 345 -14.01 -5.51 -6.38
N GLU A 346 -13.23 -6.57 -6.64
CA GLU A 346 -13.68 -7.80 -7.30
C GLU A 346 -14.73 -8.57 -6.47
N ILE A 347 -14.54 -8.64 -5.14
CA ILE A 347 -15.55 -9.21 -4.22
C ILE A 347 -16.86 -8.43 -4.31
N ALA A 348 -16.80 -7.09 -4.31
CA ALA A 348 -17.99 -6.25 -4.45
C ALA A 348 -18.66 -6.36 -5.83
N ALA A 349 -17.93 -6.73 -6.88
CA ALA A 349 -18.51 -7.10 -8.18
C ALA A 349 -19.20 -8.47 -8.11
N THR A 350 -18.50 -9.48 -7.59
CA THR A 350 -18.99 -10.86 -7.46
C THR A 350 -20.28 -10.91 -6.62
N GLN A 351 -20.37 -10.14 -5.53
CA GLN A 351 -21.60 -10.04 -4.72
C GLN A 351 -22.81 -9.50 -5.52
N ARG A 352 -22.60 -8.54 -6.42
CA ARG A 352 -23.66 -8.02 -7.31
C ARG A 352 -24.11 -9.06 -8.33
N GLU A 353 -23.16 -9.81 -8.90
CA GLU A 353 -23.47 -10.91 -9.83
C GLU A 353 -24.24 -12.03 -9.13
N VAL A 354 -23.83 -12.45 -7.92
CA VAL A 354 -24.55 -13.43 -7.10
C VAL A 354 -25.97 -12.96 -6.77
N ALA A 355 -26.17 -11.68 -6.46
CA ALA A 355 -27.50 -11.12 -6.23
C ALA A 355 -28.37 -11.16 -7.51
N ASN A 356 -27.79 -10.83 -8.68
CA ASN A 356 -28.49 -10.91 -9.97
C ASN A 356 -28.86 -12.36 -10.34
N VAL A 357 -27.95 -13.31 -10.15
CA VAL A 357 -28.21 -14.74 -10.35
C VAL A 357 -29.32 -15.23 -9.42
N ARG A 358 -29.29 -14.86 -8.13
CA ARG A 358 -30.35 -15.21 -7.16
C ARG A 358 -31.71 -14.69 -7.61
N ASN A 359 -31.78 -13.43 -8.07
CA ASN A 359 -33.02 -12.86 -8.61
C ASN A 359 -33.50 -13.59 -9.87
N GLY A 360 -32.59 -13.95 -10.78
CA GLY A 360 -32.89 -14.75 -11.97
C GLY A 360 -33.45 -16.13 -11.62
N VAL A 361 -32.86 -16.83 -10.65
CA VAL A 361 -33.35 -18.13 -10.15
C VAL A 361 -34.76 -17.99 -9.57
N SER A 362 -35.04 -16.96 -8.77
CA SER A 362 -36.41 -16.71 -8.26
C SER A 362 -37.42 -16.50 -9.40
N GLN A 363 -37.08 -15.73 -10.43
CA GLN A 363 -37.95 -15.53 -11.59
C GLN A 363 -38.21 -16.82 -12.39
N VAL A 364 -37.18 -17.67 -12.53
CA VAL A 364 -37.33 -18.98 -13.18
C VAL A 364 -38.23 -19.89 -12.36
N SER A 365 -38.10 -19.91 -11.03
CA SER A 365 -38.98 -20.68 -10.13
C SER A 365 -40.44 -20.31 -10.34
N SER A 366 -40.79 -19.01 -10.29
CA SER A 366 -42.18 -18.57 -10.47
C SER A 366 -42.75 -18.90 -11.87
N LYS A 367 -41.90 -18.95 -12.90
CA LYS A 367 -42.29 -19.42 -14.24
C LYS A 367 -42.56 -20.93 -14.25
N VAL A 368 -41.75 -21.74 -13.56
CA VAL A 368 -41.98 -23.18 -13.39
C VAL A 368 -43.29 -23.45 -12.65
N ASP A 369 -43.57 -22.72 -11.57
CA ASP A 369 -44.83 -22.83 -10.83
C ASP A 369 -46.05 -22.51 -11.73
N THR A 370 -45.94 -21.43 -12.52
CA THR A 370 -46.98 -21.02 -13.48
C THR A 370 -47.23 -22.07 -14.56
N VAL A 371 -46.16 -22.63 -15.16
CA VAL A 371 -46.28 -23.69 -16.17
C VAL A 371 -46.84 -24.98 -15.56
N THR A 372 -46.47 -25.32 -14.33
CA THR A 372 -47.00 -26.48 -13.60
C THR A 372 -48.51 -26.34 -13.40
N ALA A 373 -48.99 -25.16 -13.01
CA ALA A 373 -50.43 -24.88 -12.89
C ALA A 373 -51.16 -24.98 -14.24
N GLN A 374 -50.57 -24.49 -15.33
CA GLN A 374 -51.13 -24.62 -16.68
C GLN A 374 -51.23 -26.08 -17.14
N VAL A 375 -50.19 -26.89 -16.91
CA VAL A 375 -50.18 -28.33 -17.23
C VAL A 375 -51.27 -29.08 -16.48
N ASN A 376 -51.45 -28.80 -15.18
CA ASN A 376 -52.51 -29.40 -14.38
C ASN A 376 -53.90 -29.05 -14.91
N ALA A 377 -54.16 -27.77 -15.25
CA ALA A 377 -55.43 -27.33 -15.82
C ALA A 377 -55.74 -27.98 -17.17
N ILE A 378 -54.73 -28.19 -18.04
CA ILE A 378 -54.87 -28.94 -19.29
C ILE A 378 -55.20 -30.41 -19.03
N GLY A 379 -54.59 -31.02 -17.99
CA GLY A 379 -54.93 -32.37 -17.55
C GLY A 379 -56.40 -32.50 -17.13
N ASP A 380 -56.92 -31.55 -16.37
CA ASP A 380 -58.33 -31.51 -15.97
C ASP A 380 -59.29 -31.31 -17.16
N GLN A 381 -58.92 -30.46 -18.12
CA GLN A 381 -59.66 -30.29 -19.37
C GLN A 381 -59.71 -31.60 -20.17
N LEU A 382 -58.58 -32.30 -20.30
CA LEU A 382 -58.51 -33.60 -20.99
C LEU A 382 -59.37 -34.66 -20.29
N ASN A 383 -59.34 -34.72 -18.96
CA ASN A 383 -60.20 -35.60 -18.16
C ASN A 383 -61.69 -35.28 -18.32
N SER A 384 -62.05 -34.01 -18.49
CA SER A 384 -63.42 -33.59 -18.79
C SER A 384 -63.85 -34.03 -20.20
N LEU A 385 -63.01 -33.78 -21.21
CA LEU A 385 -63.26 -34.18 -22.60
C LEU A 385 -63.38 -35.70 -22.73
N ASN A 386 -62.53 -36.48 -22.05
CA ASN A 386 -62.60 -37.94 -22.06
C ASN A 386 -63.95 -38.47 -21.50
N ARG A 387 -64.49 -37.83 -20.45
CA ARG A 387 -65.84 -38.15 -19.94
C ARG A 387 -66.94 -37.79 -20.95
N GLN A 388 -66.81 -36.67 -21.66
CA GLN A 388 -67.75 -36.29 -22.72
C GLN A 388 -67.73 -37.29 -23.88
N ILE A 389 -66.55 -37.72 -24.33
CA ILE A 389 -66.37 -38.74 -25.38
C ILE A 389 -67.02 -40.06 -24.96
N ASN A 390 -66.78 -40.53 -23.74
CA ASN A 390 -67.39 -41.77 -23.22
C ASN A 390 -68.94 -41.67 -23.16
N SER A 391 -69.48 -40.53 -22.74
CA SER A 391 -70.93 -40.27 -22.75
C SER A 391 -71.50 -40.32 -24.17
N LEU A 392 -70.87 -39.64 -25.12
CA LEU A 392 -71.28 -39.63 -26.53
C LEU A 392 -71.20 -41.03 -27.17
N SER A 393 -70.16 -41.79 -26.87
CA SER A 393 -70.01 -43.19 -27.31
C SER A 393 -71.18 -44.07 -26.82
N GLY A 394 -71.60 -43.89 -25.56
CA GLY A 394 -72.80 -44.53 -25.02
C GLY A 394 -74.09 -44.10 -25.73
N GLN A 395 -74.25 -42.81 -26.04
CA GLN A 395 -75.40 -42.30 -26.79
C GLN A 395 -75.46 -42.86 -28.22
N VAL A 396 -74.34 -42.93 -28.93
CA VAL A 396 -74.24 -43.53 -30.27
C VAL A 396 -74.60 -45.01 -30.23
N SER A 397 -74.12 -45.74 -29.22
CA SER A 397 -74.45 -47.16 -29.03
C SER A 397 -75.96 -47.38 -28.83
N ALA A 398 -76.60 -46.56 -27.99
CA ALA A 398 -78.05 -46.61 -27.77
C ALA A 398 -78.87 -46.19 -29.01
N LEU A 399 -78.35 -45.25 -29.81
CA LEU A 399 -78.97 -44.87 -31.08
C LEU A 399 -78.90 -46.01 -32.11
N SER A 400 -77.76 -46.71 -32.20
CA SER A 400 -77.60 -47.89 -33.07
C SER A 400 -78.64 -48.96 -32.73
N GLN A 401 -78.81 -49.29 -31.44
CA GLN A 401 -79.82 -50.25 -30.99
C GLN A 401 -81.25 -49.83 -31.36
N LYS A 402 -81.57 -48.53 -31.30
CA LYS A 402 -82.88 -48.03 -31.76
C LYS A 402 -83.05 -48.15 -33.28
N VAL A 403 -82.00 -47.93 -34.05
CA VAL A 403 -82.03 -48.14 -35.51
C VAL A 403 -82.26 -49.62 -35.81
N ASP A 404 -81.55 -50.53 -35.16
CA ASP A 404 -81.75 -51.99 -35.32
C ASP A 404 -83.19 -52.41 -34.97
N GLN A 405 -83.75 -51.90 -33.86
CA GLN A 405 -85.14 -52.14 -33.45
C GLN A 405 -86.14 -51.61 -34.48
N LEU A 406 -85.95 -50.38 -34.98
CA LEU A 406 -86.81 -49.79 -36.01
C LEU A 406 -86.71 -50.55 -37.34
N THR A 407 -85.53 -51.03 -37.71
CA THR A 407 -85.33 -51.89 -38.89
C THR A 407 -86.07 -53.23 -38.73
N GLN A 408 -86.02 -53.85 -37.55
CA GLN A 408 -86.79 -55.07 -37.26
C GLN A 408 -88.31 -54.82 -37.33
N GLN A 409 -88.79 -53.73 -36.72
CA GLN A 409 -90.21 -53.33 -36.77
C GLN A 409 -90.67 -53.05 -38.21
N LEU A 410 -89.87 -52.35 -39.01
CA LEU A 410 -90.15 -52.08 -40.42
C LEU A 410 -90.23 -53.38 -41.23
N ASN A 411 -89.28 -54.30 -41.04
CA ASN A 411 -89.28 -55.61 -41.71
C ASN A 411 -90.54 -56.42 -41.34
N ALA A 412 -90.97 -56.40 -40.08
CA ALA A 412 -92.19 -57.05 -39.63
C ALA A 412 -93.45 -56.43 -40.29
N ALA A 413 -93.56 -55.10 -40.30
CA ALA A 413 -94.67 -54.39 -40.94
C ALA A 413 -94.73 -54.62 -42.46
N VAL A 414 -93.58 -54.69 -43.14
CA VAL A 414 -93.49 -55.04 -44.57
C VAL A 414 -93.95 -56.48 -44.82
N ALA A 415 -93.56 -57.43 -43.96
CA ALA A 415 -94.04 -58.81 -44.05
C ALA A 415 -95.57 -58.91 -43.83
N GLU A 416 -96.10 -58.20 -42.84
CA GLU A 416 -97.54 -58.13 -42.57
C GLU A 416 -98.32 -57.51 -43.74
N ALA A 417 -97.84 -56.40 -44.31
CA ALA A 417 -98.44 -55.77 -45.49
C ALA A 417 -98.42 -56.69 -46.73
N ASN A 418 -97.35 -57.47 -46.93
CA ASN A 418 -97.27 -58.46 -48.01
C ASN A 418 -98.27 -59.62 -47.79
N ASN A 419 -98.43 -60.08 -46.55
CA ASN A 419 -99.43 -61.09 -46.20
C ASN A 419 -100.85 -60.58 -46.42
N ALA A 420 -101.16 -59.36 -45.97
CA ALA A 420 -102.46 -58.69 -46.16
C ALA A 420 -102.77 -58.43 -47.64
N ARG A 421 -101.77 -58.07 -48.45
CA ARG A 421 -101.91 -57.97 -49.91
C ARG A 421 -102.25 -59.33 -50.53
N THR A 422 -101.60 -60.39 -50.09
CA THR A 422 -101.84 -61.76 -50.57
C THR A 422 -103.26 -62.23 -50.26
N THR A 423 -103.77 -61.99 -49.04
CA THR A 423 -105.15 -62.34 -48.68
C THR A 423 -106.18 -61.47 -49.39
N ALA A 424 -105.91 -60.18 -49.65
CA ALA A 424 -106.79 -59.32 -50.44
C ALA A 424 -106.92 -59.79 -51.91
N PHE A 425 -105.81 -60.20 -52.54
CA PHE A 425 -105.83 -60.80 -53.88
C PHE A 425 -106.57 -62.15 -53.89
N ALA A 426 -106.37 -63.01 -52.90
CA ALA A 426 -107.10 -64.26 -52.78
C ALA A 426 -108.62 -64.03 -52.59
N GLY A 427 -109.01 -63.08 -51.73
CA GLY A 427 -110.40 -62.74 -51.47
C GLY A 427 -111.12 -62.12 -52.67
N THR A 428 -110.45 -61.23 -53.41
CA THR A 428 -111.01 -60.62 -54.64
C THR A 428 -111.07 -61.61 -55.80
N ALA A 429 -110.07 -62.46 -55.98
CA ALA A 429 -110.11 -63.55 -56.96
C ALA A 429 -111.25 -64.55 -56.63
N LEU A 430 -111.42 -64.93 -55.35
CA LEU A 430 -112.50 -65.80 -54.92
C LEU A 430 -113.87 -65.15 -55.11
N ALA A 431 -114.02 -63.86 -54.80
CA ALA A 431 -115.25 -63.10 -55.04
C ALA A 431 -115.58 -63.00 -56.55
N LEU A 432 -114.56 -62.82 -57.41
CA LEU A 432 -114.72 -62.82 -58.86
C LEU A 432 -115.14 -64.20 -59.38
N VAL A 433 -114.52 -65.27 -58.88
CA VAL A 433 -114.92 -66.66 -59.19
C VAL A 433 -116.36 -66.94 -58.76
N ILE A 434 -116.75 -66.52 -57.55
CA ILE A 434 -118.12 -66.64 -57.05
C ILE A 434 -119.11 -65.84 -57.93
N ALA A 435 -118.75 -64.62 -58.34
CA ALA A 435 -119.58 -63.81 -59.23
C ALA A 435 -119.76 -64.44 -60.63
N ILE A 436 -118.68 -64.99 -61.20
CA ILE A 436 -118.72 -65.73 -62.48
C ILE A 436 -119.59 -67.00 -62.35
N VAL A 437 -119.44 -67.76 -61.25
CA VAL A 437 -120.26 -68.94 -60.96
C VAL A 437 -121.74 -68.58 -60.75
N ALA A 438 -122.03 -67.47 -60.07
CA ALA A 438 -123.40 -66.98 -59.88
C ALA A 438 -124.04 -66.55 -61.20
N ALA A 439 -123.30 -65.85 -62.08
CA ALA A 439 -123.77 -65.49 -63.42
C ALA A 439 -124.05 -66.74 -64.29
N ALA A 440 -123.18 -67.76 -64.23
CA ALA A 440 -123.40 -69.03 -64.91
C ALA A 440 -124.62 -69.81 -64.37
N LEU A 441 -124.86 -69.77 -63.05
CA LEU A 441 -126.05 -70.37 -62.42
C LEU A 441 -127.35 -69.65 -62.79
N ALA A 442 -127.33 -68.32 -62.88
CA ALA A 442 -128.47 -67.53 -63.34
C ALA A 442 -128.85 -67.87 -64.79
N LEU A 443 -127.87 -68.02 -65.68
CA LEU A 443 -128.08 -68.46 -67.06
C LEU A 443 -128.60 -69.91 -67.15
N ARG A 444 -128.24 -70.78 -66.20
CA ARG A 444 -128.65 -72.20 -66.20
C ARG A 444 -130.09 -72.43 -65.71
N ARG A 445 -130.64 -71.54 -64.87
CA ARG A 445 -132.04 -71.65 -64.37
C ARG A 445 -133.11 -71.18 -65.36
N GLY A 446 -132.74 -70.70 -66.54
CA GLY A 446 -133.70 -70.36 -67.62
C GLY A 446 -134.25 -71.56 -68.40
N LYS A 447 -133.91 -72.81 -68.04
CA LYS A 447 -134.40 -74.03 -68.71
C LYS A 447 -134.72 -75.14 -67.69
N THR A 448 -135.93 -75.71 -67.84
CA THR A 448 -136.50 -76.96 -67.27
C THR A 448 -136.72 -77.07 -65.76
N THR A 449 -138.00 -77.06 -65.37
CA THR A 449 -138.71 -77.65 -64.20
C THR A 449 -139.73 -76.66 -63.63
N GLU A 450 -141.06 -76.84 -63.70
CA GLU A 450 -141.91 -77.89 -64.33
C GLU A 450 -141.86 -79.30 -63.70
N GLU A 451 -143.04 -79.81 -63.31
CA GLU A 451 -143.39 -81.18 -62.84
C GLU A 451 -142.57 -81.77 -61.64
N ALA A 452 -143.14 -82.34 -60.55
CA ALA A 452 -144.54 -82.57 -60.16
C ALA A 452 -144.74 -82.77 -58.62
N LYS A 453 -146.02 -82.61 -58.19
CA LYS A 453 -146.76 -82.95 -56.94
C LYS A 453 -146.10 -83.52 -55.65
N THR A 454 -146.49 -82.91 -54.52
CA THR A 454 -146.73 -83.41 -53.13
C THR A 454 -146.09 -84.73 -52.63
N ARG A 455 -145.29 -84.61 -51.55
CA ARG A 455 -145.74 -84.97 -50.18
C ARG A 455 -145.03 -84.12 -49.13
#